data_AF-A0A136PBF0-F1
#
_entry.id   AF-A0A136PBF0-F1
#
_cell.length_a   1.000
_cell.length_b   1.000
_cell.length_c   1.000
_cell.angle_alpha   90.00
_cell.angle_beta   90.00
_cell.angle_gamma   90.00
#
_symmetry.space_group_name_H-M   'P 1'
#
loop_
_entity.id
_entity.type
_entity.pdbx_description
1 polymer ?
#
loop_
_entity_poly.entity_id
_entity_poly.type
_entity_poly.pdbx_seq_one_letter_code
_entity_poly.pdbx_strand_id
1 'polypeptide(L)'
;MKFADGISRLGTETAFEVLAKAKALEAQGKSIIHLQIGEPDFPTPKNICDAAIRSIQAGDTHYTGAAGTPETRKAIADYVTRTRGVEYTPDNVVMTPGAKPIMFYTILALLQPGDEAMYPNPGFPIYESMINFTGAKAFRYL
;
A
#
# COMPACT_ATOMS: atom_id res chain seq x y z
N MET A 1 -14.39 23.75 -13.70
CA MET A 1 -13.95 23.18 -12.40
C MET A 1 -12.43 23.24 -12.36
N LYS A 2 -11.81 23.69 -11.26
CA LYS A 2 -10.35 23.73 -11.11
C LYS A 2 -9.92 22.60 -10.17
N PHE A 3 -9.12 21.66 -10.65
CA PHE A 3 -8.51 20.62 -9.81
C PHE A 3 -7.25 21.14 -9.11
N ALA A 4 -6.84 20.49 -8.02
CA ALA A 4 -5.56 20.77 -7.37
C ALA A 4 -4.39 20.32 -8.26
N ASP A 5 -3.32 21.11 -8.31
CA ASP A 5 -2.18 20.87 -9.21
C ASP A 5 -1.47 19.52 -8.95
N GLY A 6 -1.54 19.00 -7.72
CA GLY A 6 -1.00 17.68 -7.37
C GLY A 6 -1.65 16.54 -8.15
N ILE A 7 -2.94 16.67 -8.47
CA ILE A 7 -3.68 15.65 -9.20
C ILE A 7 -3.14 15.50 -10.63
N SER A 8 -2.73 16.59 -11.28
CA SER A 8 -2.18 16.52 -12.64
C SER A 8 -0.77 15.92 -12.71
N ARG A 9 -0.13 15.63 -11.56
CA ARG A 9 1.22 15.04 -11.49
C ARG A 9 1.22 13.53 -11.21
N LEU A 10 0.04 12.94 -11.00
CA LEU A 10 -0.08 11.50 -10.78
C LEU A 10 0.06 10.72 -12.10
N GLY A 11 0.86 9.66 -12.08
CA GLY A 11 0.96 8.70 -13.17
C GLY A 11 -0.16 7.65 -13.15
N THR A 12 -0.14 6.76 -14.13
CA THR A 12 -1.16 5.71 -14.33
C THR A 12 -0.63 4.34 -13.89
N GLU A 13 -1.46 3.54 -13.21
CA GLU A 13 -1.13 2.16 -12.84
C GLU A 13 -1.50 1.19 -13.98
N THR A 14 -0.53 0.91 -14.86
CA THR A 14 -0.73 0.20 -16.14
C THR A 14 -1.20 -1.26 -16.00
N ALA A 15 -0.98 -1.91 -14.86
CA ALA A 15 -1.43 -3.28 -14.61
C ALA A 15 -2.97 -3.42 -14.73
N PHE A 16 -3.71 -2.40 -14.28
CA PHE A 16 -5.17 -2.38 -14.37
C PHE A 16 -5.67 -2.16 -15.80
N GLU A 17 -4.92 -1.42 -16.63
CA GLU A 17 -5.24 -1.28 -18.05
C GLU A 17 -5.13 -2.62 -18.79
N VAL A 18 -4.09 -3.39 -18.46
CA VAL A 18 -3.90 -4.75 -19.01
C VAL A 18 -5.01 -5.68 -18.53
N LEU A 19 -5.39 -5.59 -17.24
CA LEU A 19 -6.52 -6.37 -16.70
C LEU A 19 -7.85 -6.05 -17.40
N ALA A 20 -8.14 -4.78 -17.66
CA ALA A 20 -9.36 -4.39 -18.36
C ALA A 20 -9.39 -4.96 -19.79
N LYS A 21 -8.26 -4.92 -20.51
CA LYS A 21 -8.12 -5.53 -21.84
C LYS A 21 -8.28 -7.05 -21.80
N ALA A 22 -7.69 -7.72 -20.82
CA ALA A 22 -7.84 -9.16 -20.62
C ALA A 22 -9.31 -9.54 -20.44
N LYS A 23 -10.03 -8.86 -19.54
CA LYS A 23 -11.47 -9.09 -19.31
C LYS A 23 -12.33 -8.87 -20.55
N ALA A 24 -12.00 -7.85 -21.36
CA ALA A 24 -12.71 -7.60 -22.62
C ALA A 24 -12.52 -8.72 -23.64
N LEU A 25 -11.35 -9.39 -23.65
CA LEU A 25 -11.08 -10.54 -24.51
C LEU A 25 -11.77 -11.81 -23.99
N GLU A 26 -11.80 -12.02 -22.68
CA GLU A 26 -12.54 -13.12 -22.05
C GLU A 26 -14.04 -13.03 -22.36
N ALA A 27 -14.62 -11.82 -22.33
CA ALA A 27 -16.00 -11.57 -22.71
C ALA A 27 -16.31 -11.92 -24.18
N GLN A 28 -15.29 -12.02 -25.03
CA GLN A 28 -15.39 -12.49 -26.43
C GLN A 28 -15.17 -14.01 -26.56
N GLY A 29 -15.11 -14.75 -25.44
CA GLY A 29 -14.89 -16.19 -25.41
C GLY A 29 -13.43 -16.63 -25.56
N LYS A 30 -12.46 -15.71 -25.43
CA LYS A 30 -11.04 -16.07 -25.48
C LYS A 30 -10.56 -16.59 -24.13
N SER A 31 -9.73 -17.63 -24.16
CA SER A 31 -9.01 -18.11 -22.98
C SER A 31 -7.79 -17.22 -22.72
N ILE A 32 -7.72 -16.61 -21.55
CA ILE A 32 -6.65 -15.68 -21.15
C ILE A 32 -5.91 -16.24 -19.93
N ILE A 33 -4.59 -16.19 -19.97
CA ILE A 33 -3.73 -16.51 -18.83
C ILE A 33 -3.29 -15.19 -18.21
N HIS A 34 -3.59 -15.00 -16.92
CA HIS A 34 -3.28 -13.79 -16.18
C HIS A 34 -1.89 -13.88 -15.54
N LEU A 35 -0.97 -13.00 -15.95
CA LEU A 35 0.41 -12.90 -15.43
C LEU A 35 0.78 -11.47 -15.02
N GLN A 36 -0.23 -10.59 -14.87
CA GLN A 36 -0.05 -9.15 -14.70
C GLN A 36 -0.47 -8.60 -13.33
N ILE A 37 -1.24 -9.37 -12.55
CA ILE A 37 -1.75 -8.94 -11.24
C ILE A 37 -0.86 -9.49 -10.13
N GLY A 38 -0.43 -8.62 -9.23
CA GLY A 38 0.50 -8.94 -8.15
C GLY A 38 -0.14 -9.38 -6.83
N GLU A 39 -1.43 -9.73 -6.83
CA GLU A 39 -2.09 -10.29 -5.65
C GLU A 39 -1.95 -11.81 -5.63
N PRO A 40 -1.76 -12.44 -4.45
CA PRO A 40 -1.70 -13.89 -4.37
C PRO A 40 -3.02 -14.55 -4.79
N ASP A 41 -2.93 -15.75 -5.35
CA ASP A 41 -4.05 -16.57 -5.82
C ASP A 41 -4.76 -17.36 -4.71
N PHE A 42 -4.12 -17.50 -3.54
CA PHE A 42 -4.70 -18.20 -2.40
C PHE A 42 -5.60 -17.31 -1.54
N PRO A 43 -6.66 -17.87 -0.93
CA PRO A 43 -7.52 -17.14 -0.01
C PRO A 43 -6.78 -16.76 1.28
N THR A 44 -7.29 -15.76 1.99
CA THR A 44 -6.82 -15.46 3.34
C THR A 44 -6.90 -16.71 4.25
N PRO A 45 -5.82 -17.06 4.98
CA PRO A 45 -5.80 -18.23 5.85
C PRO A 45 -6.97 -18.28 6.85
N LYS A 46 -7.54 -19.47 7.05
CA LYS A 46 -8.76 -19.67 7.87
C LYS A 46 -8.66 -19.07 9.28
N ASN A 47 -7.51 -19.22 9.94
CA ASN A 47 -7.31 -18.70 11.29
C ASN A 47 -7.43 -17.17 11.38
N ILE A 48 -7.11 -16.45 10.30
CA ILE A 48 -7.27 -15.00 10.20
C ILE A 48 -8.74 -14.65 9.99
N CYS A 49 -9.42 -15.34 9.06
CA CYS A 49 -10.86 -15.18 8.83
C CYS A 49 -11.67 -15.44 10.11
N ASP A 50 -11.36 -16.51 10.83
CA ASP A 50 -12.03 -16.85 12.09
C ASP A 50 -11.81 -15.78 13.17
N ALA A 51 -10.61 -15.18 13.23
CA ALA A 51 -10.32 -14.10 14.17
C ALA A 51 -11.12 -12.83 13.85
N ALA A 52 -11.22 -12.47 12.57
CA ALA A 52 -12.05 -11.35 12.13
C ALA A 52 -13.54 -11.58 12.45
N ILE A 53 -14.05 -12.79 12.20
CA ILE A 53 -15.44 -13.16 12.53
C ILE A 53 -15.69 -13.04 14.04
N ARG A 54 -14.78 -13.54 14.88
CA ARG A 54 -14.89 -13.41 16.34
C ARG A 54 -14.92 -11.95 16.78
N SER A 55 -14.07 -11.11 16.20
CA SER A 55 -14.00 -9.68 16.50
C SER A 55 -15.31 -8.97 16.15
N ILE A 56 -15.88 -9.27 14.96
CA ILE A 56 -17.20 -8.78 14.56
C ILE A 56 -18.30 -9.23 15.55
N GLN A 57 -18.30 -10.51 15.94
CA GLN A 57 -19.28 -11.07 16.87
C GLN A 57 -19.14 -10.49 18.30
N ALA A 58 -17.92 -10.12 18.70
CA ALA A 58 -17.62 -9.48 19.97
C ALA A 58 -18.01 -7.99 19.99
N GLY A 59 -18.37 -7.41 18.85
CA GLY A 59 -18.77 -6.01 18.75
C GLY A 59 -17.62 -5.02 18.59
N ASP A 60 -16.44 -5.47 18.17
CA ASP A 60 -15.24 -4.63 17.92
C ASP A 60 -15.42 -3.74 16.69
N THR A 61 -16.35 -2.79 16.75
CA THR A 61 -16.86 -2.00 15.61
C THR A 61 -16.70 -0.49 15.80
N HIS A 62 -16.08 -0.09 16.91
CA HIS A 62 -15.86 1.31 17.26
C HIS A 62 -14.43 1.75 16.96
N TYR A 63 -14.17 3.05 17.08
CA TYR A 63 -12.85 3.62 16.88
C TYR A 63 -11.80 2.97 17.78
N THR A 64 -10.64 2.72 17.19
CA THR A 64 -9.41 2.34 17.91
C THR A 64 -8.52 3.56 18.07
N GLY A 65 -7.38 3.41 18.77
CA GLY A 65 -6.37 4.46 18.79
C GLY A 65 -5.88 4.79 17.36
N ALA A 66 -5.53 6.05 17.10
CA ALA A 66 -5.13 6.49 15.76
C ALA A 66 -3.95 5.70 15.17
N ALA A 67 -3.05 5.20 16.03
CA ALA A 67 -1.93 4.35 15.62
C ALA A 67 -2.27 2.85 15.47
N GLY A 68 -3.50 2.44 15.83
CA GLY A 68 -3.91 1.05 16.00
C GLY A 68 -4.01 0.62 17.46
N THR A 69 -4.54 -0.58 17.69
CA THR A 69 -4.70 -1.14 19.05
C THR A 69 -3.33 -1.47 19.67
N PRO A 70 -3.18 -1.38 21.01
CA PRO A 70 -1.94 -1.73 21.70
C PRO A 70 -1.45 -3.15 21.38
N GLU A 71 -2.36 -4.11 21.32
CA GLU A 71 -2.07 -5.53 21.10
C GLU A 71 -1.50 -5.76 19.71
N THR A 72 -2.11 -5.16 18.67
CA THR A 72 -1.63 -5.28 17.30
C THR A 72 -0.28 -4.60 17.12
N ARG A 73 -0.09 -3.41 17.68
CA ARG A 73 1.19 -2.68 17.62
C ARG A 73 2.31 -3.48 18.29
N LYS A 74 2.04 -4.06 19.47
CA LYS A 74 3.01 -4.93 20.15
C LYS A 74 3.35 -6.18 19.33
N ALA A 75 2.36 -6.87 18.79
CA ALA A 75 2.57 -8.08 18.00
C ALA A 75 3.47 -7.82 16.78
N ILE A 76 3.29 -6.68 16.11
CA ILE A 76 4.12 -6.26 14.98
C ILE A 76 5.54 -5.92 15.43
N ALA A 77 5.69 -5.12 16.51
CA ALA A 77 6.99 -4.75 17.05
C ALA A 77 7.83 -5.99 17.44
N ASP A 78 7.21 -6.96 18.14
CA ASP A 78 7.83 -8.23 18.50
C ASP A 78 8.24 -9.03 17.25
N TYR A 79 7.37 -9.10 16.24
CA TYR A 79 7.63 -9.83 15.00
C TYR A 79 8.78 -9.24 14.19
N VAL A 80 8.77 -7.92 13.98
CA VAL A 80 9.81 -7.22 13.21
C VAL A 80 11.14 -7.28 13.97
N THR A 81 11.13 -7.12 15.29
CA THR A 81 12.33 -7.26 16.12
C THR A 81 12.97 -8.64 15.95
N ARG A 82 12.16 -9.70 16.08
CA ARG A 82 12.64 -11.08 15.94
C ARG A 82 13.14 -11.39 14.54
N THR A 83 12.49 -10.88 13.50
CA THR A 83 12.78 -11.26 12.10
C THR A 83 13.79 -10.36 11.39
N ARG A 84 14.06 -9.17 11.92
CA ARG A 84 15.01 -8.20 11.35
C ARG A 84 16.26 -7.99 12.20
N GLY A 85 16.27 -8.46 13.45
CA GLY A 85 17.42 -8.31 14.35
C GLY A 85 17.68 -6.87 14.80
N VAL A 86 16.66 -6.01 14.72
CA VAL A 86 16.70 -4.60 15.15
C VAL A 86 15.57 -4.38 16.13
N GLU A 87 15.82 -3.75 17.27
CA GLU A 87 14.80 -3.51 18.29
C GLU A 87 13.76 -2.49 17.81
N TYR A 88 12.48 -2.88 17.88
CA TYR A 88 11.33 -2.01 17.68
C TYR A 88 10.40 -2.11 18.89
N THR A 89 9.88 -0.97 19.33
CA THR A 89 8.83 -0.88 20.36
C THR A 89 7.47 -0.62 19.71
N PRO A 90 6.35 -0.80 20.44
CA PRO A 90 5.03 -0.42 19.93
C PRO A 90 4.97 1.04 19.44
N ASP A 91 5.76 1.95 20.01
CA ASP A 91 5.84 3.37 19.64
C ASP A 91 6.44 3.61 18.24
N ASN A 92 7.11 2.61 17.68
CA ASN A 92 7.58 2.65 16.30
C ASN A 92 6.54 2.12 15.29
N VAL A 93 5.35 1.68 15.73
CA VAL A 93 4.36 1.02 14.88
C VAL A 93 3.09 1.86 14.74
N VAL A 94 2.67 2.06 13.49
CA VAL A 94 1.38 2.65 13.11
C VAL A 94 0.63 1.74 12.12
N MET A 95 -0.63 1.47 12.40
CA MET A 95 -1.52 0.74 11.49
C MET A 95 -2.06 1.68 10.41
N THR A 96 -2.05 1.23 9.16
CA THR A 96 -2.58 1.97 8.01
C THR A 96 -3.42 1.05 7.12
N PRO A 97 -4.32 1.59 6.29
CA PRO A 97 -5.14 0.79 5.37
C PRO A 97 -4.32 0.29 4.17
N GLY A 98 -3.40 -0.65 4.44
CA GLY A 98 -2.50 -1.24 3.47
C GLY A 98 -1.19 -0.46 3.26
N ALA A 99 -0.32 -1.00 2.42
CA ALA A 99 1.03 -0.46 2.23
C ALA A 99 1.07 0.86 1.44
N LYS A 100 0.18 1.06 0.46
CA LYS A 100 0.17 2.28 -0.37
C LYS A 100 -0.04 3.56 0.48
N PRO A 101 -1.01 3.62 1.42
CA PRO A 101 -1.18 4.79 2.28
C PRO A 101 0.04 5.12 3.15
N ILE A 102 0.71 4.15 3.78
CA ILE A 102 1.88 4.48 4.61
C ILE A 102 3.03 5.03 3.75
N MET A 103 3.27 4.48 2.55
CA MET A 103 4.25 5.03 1.61
C MET A 103 3.91 6.48 1.26
N PHE A 104 2.63 6.78 1.01
CA PHE A 104 2.17 8.13 0.72
C PHE A 104 2.35 9.09 1.90
N TYR A 105 1.95 8.67 3.11
CA TYR A 105 2.08 9.50 4.31
C TYR A 105 3.55 9.77 4.65
N THR A 106 4.43 8.79 4.49
CA THR A 106 5.87 8.99 4.67
C THR A 106 6.40 10.02 3.67
N ILE A 107 6.01 9.94 2.40
CA ILE A 107 6.41 10.92 1.37
C ILE A 107 5.86 12.31 1.69
N LEU A 108 4.59 12.42 2.08
CA LEU A 108 3.97 13.70 2.47
C LEU A 108 4.58 14.31 3.74
N ALA A 109 5.02 13.47 4.67
CA ALA A 109 5.64 13.94 5.92
C ALA A 109 7.07 14.44 5.72
N LEU A 110 7.76 13.97 4.66
CA LEU A 110 9.19 14.22 4.47
C LEU A 110 9.50 15.18 3.31
N LEU A 111 8.66 15.25 2.27
CA LEU A 111 8.96 16.02 1.06
C LEU A 111 8.12 17.28 0.94
N GLN A 112 8.77 18.36 0.51
CA GLN A 112 8.18 19.62 0.09
C GLN A 112 8.33 19.85 -1.42
N PRO A 113 7.56 20.77 -2.03
CA PRO A 113 7.76 21.17 -3.41
C PRO A 113 9.22 21.61 -3.67
N GLY A 114 9.84 21.06 -4.71
CA GLY A 114 11.24 21.34 -5.06
C GLY A 114 12.27 20.39 -4.45
N ASP A 115 11.91 19.58 -3.45
CA ASP A 115 12.80 18.54 -2.93
C ASP A 115 13.07 17.46 -3.98
N GLU A 116 14.17 16.74 -3.81
CA GLU A 116 14.56 15.63 -4.69
C GLU A 116 14.54 14.30 -3.91
N ALA A 117 13.94 13.27 -4.49
CA ALA A 117 13.86 11.94 -3.87
C ALA A 117 14.26 10.84 -4.84
N MET A 118 15.20 9.99 -4.41
CA MET A 118 15.68 8.87 -5.20
C MET A 118 14.74 7.66 -5.10
N TYR A 119 14.51 6.96 -6.21
CA TYR A 119 13.75 5.70 -6.25
C TYR A 119 14.33 4.70 -7.27
N PRO A 120 14.20 3.38 -7.05
CA PRO A 120 14.72 2.37 -7.97
C PRO A 120 13.86 2.28 -9.24
N ASN A 121 14.52 2.07 -10.39
CA ASN A 121 13.88 1.85 -11.69
C ASN A 121 14.63 0.75 -12.48
N PRO A 122 14.04 -0.45 -12.69
CA PRO A 122 12.63 -0.79 -12.44
C PRO A 122 12.29 -0.89 -10.95
N GLY A 123 11.12 -0.39 -10.58
CA GLY A 123 10.63 -0.38 -9.20
C GLY A 123 9.11 -0.29 -9.15
N PHE A 124 8.55 -0.13 -7.95
CA PHE A 124 7.09 -0.01 -7.82
C PHE A 124 6.62 1.35 -8.38
N PRO A 125 5.73 1.40 -9.40
CA PRO A 125 5.39 2.66 -10.10
C PRO A 125 4.82 3.76 -9.20
N ILE A 126 4.30 3.38 -8.04
CA ILE A 126 3.70 4.31 -7.10
C ILE A 126 4.73 5.26 -6.47
N TYR A 127 6.01 4.88 -6.40
CA TYR A 127 7.06 5.73 -5.82
C TYR A 127 7.17 7.05 -6.58
N GLU A 128 7.37 6.98 -7.89
CA GLU A 128 7.48 8.15 -8.76
C GLU A 128 6.21 9.01 -8.70
N SER A 129 5.04 8.37 -8.78
CA SER A 129 3.76 9.07 -8.75
C SER A 129 3.54 9.83 -7.44
N MET A 130 3.85 9.22 -6.29
CA MET A 130 3.68 9.84 -4.98
C MET A 130 4.69 10.94 -4.71
N ILE A 131 5.94 10.80 -5.17
CA ILE A 131 6.95 11.88 -5.09
C ILE A 131 6.51 13.08 -5.92
N ASN A 132 6.16 12.86 -7.19
CA ASN A 132 5.74 13.94 -8.08
C ASN A 132 4.44 14.60 -7.60
N PHE A 133 3.53 13.85 -6.96
CA PHE A 133 2.31 14.41 -6.38
C PHE A 133 2.59 15.57 -5.40
N THR A 134 3.62 15.48 -4.56
CA THR A 134 3.95 16.54 -3.58
C THR A 134 4.52 17.81 -4.23
N GLY A 135 4.94 17.73 -5.50
CA GLY A 135 5.70 18.78 -6.18
C GLY A 135 7.21 18.63 -6.00
N ALA A 136 7.67 17.57 -5.32
CA ALA A 136 9.05 17.12 -5.35
C ALA A 136 9.40 16.50 -6.71
N LYS A 137 10.69 16.28 -6.95
CA LYS A 137 11.24 15.72 -8.18
C LYS A 137 11.76 14.31 -7.92
N ALA A 138 11.16 13.32 -8.59
CA ALA A 138 11.63 11.94 -8.55
C ALA A 138 12.93 11.75 -9.36
N PHE A 139 13.95 11.17 -8.73
CA PHE A 139 15.20 10.79 -9.38
C PHE A 139 15.35 9.27 -9.41
N ARG A 140 15.34 8.72 -10.62
CA ARG A 140 15.53 7.28 -10.83
C ARG A 140 16.98 6.86 -10.67
N TYR A 141 17.22 5.72 -10.03
CA TYR A 141 18.51 5.00 -10.01
C TYR A 141 18.31 3.51 -10.34
N LEU A 142 19.40 2.85 -10.77
CA LEU A 142 19.43 1.44 -11.17
C LEU A 142 19.58 0.50 -9.98
#